data_AF-A0A7W1BGZ2-F1
#
_entry.id   AF-A0A7W1BGZ2-F1
#
_cell.length_a   1.000
_cell.length_b   1.000
_cell.length_c   1.000
_cell.angle_alpha   90.00
_cell.angle_beta   90.00
_cell.angle_gamma   90.00
#
_symmetry.space_group_name_H-M   'P 1'
#
loop_
_entity.id
_entity.type
_entity.pdbx_description
1 polymer ?
#
loop_
_entity_poly.entity_id
_entity_poly.type
_entity_poly.pdbx_seq_one_letter_code
_entity_poly.pdbx_strand_id
1 'polypeptide(L)' 'DLAMVRGTWMPSVLTEGMFMILPEQEAALRTREGHHLYALGIYEGVRRFLRDRARRE' A
#
# COMPACT_ATOMS: atom_id res chain seq x y z
N ASP A 1 -16.72 -3.68 8.60
CA ASP A 1 -16.35 -4.35 7.34
C ASP A 1 -15.82 -3.31 6.34
N LEU A 2 -14.88 -3.66 5.47
CA LEU A 2 -14.16 -2.72 4.60
C LEU A 2 -14.89 -2.53 3.25
N ALA A 3 -15.82 -1.57 3.19
CA ALA A 3 -16.64 -1.35 2.00
C ALA A 3 -15.85 -0.99 0.73
N MET A 4 -14.71 -0.32 0.89
CA MET A 4 -13.90 0.21 -0.22
C MET A 4 -13.19 -0.86 -1.06
N VAL A 5 -12.92 -2.05 -0.50
CA VAL A 5 -12.19 -3.11 -1.22
C VAL A 5 -13.12 -4.09 -1.94
N ARG A 6 -14.45 -3.91 -1.84
CA ARG A 6 -15.46 -4.84 -2.40
C ARG A 6 -15.84 -4.56 -3.86
N GLY A 7 -15.08 -3.72 -4.57
CA GLY A 7 -15.32 -3.48 -6.00
C GLY A 7 -15.17 -4.77 -6.81
N THR A 8 -16.11 -5.04 -7.72
CA THR A 8 -16.13 -6.27 -8.54
C THR A 8 -15.48 -6.09 -9.91
N TRP A 9 -15.18 -4.85 -10.31
CA TRP A 9 -14.77 -4.48 -11.66
C TRP A 9 -13.26 -4.31 -11.82
N MET A 10 -12.51 -4.18 -10.73
CA MET A 10 -11.04 -4.17 -10.74
C MET A 10 -10.48 -4.71 -9.41
N PRO A 11 -9.24 -5.24 -9.40
CA PRO A 11 -8.54 -5.55 -8.16
C PRO A 11 -8.42 -4.33 -7.25
N SER A 12 -8.73 -4.47 -5.97
CA SER A 12 -8.66 -3.40 -4.96
C SER A 12 -8.09 -3.92 -3.64
N VAL A 13 -7.32 -3.08 -2.94
CA VAL A 13 -6.72 -3.39 -1.64
C VAL A 13 -6.66 -2.13 -0.79
N LEU A 14 -6.78 -2.30 0.53
CA LEU A 14 -6.50 -1.26 1.52
C LEU A 14 -5.19 -1.62 2.22
N THR A 15 -4.20 -0.73 2.16
CA THR A 15 -2.90 -0.92 2.79
C THR A 15 -2.77 -0.05 4.03
N GLU A 16 -2.88 -0.66 5.20
CA GLU A 16 -2.50 -0.03 6.46
C GLU A 16 -0.97 -0.03 6.55
N GLY A 17 -0.34 1.10 6.21
CA GLY A 17 1.12 1.19 6.17
C GLY A 17 1.77 1.21 7.55
N MET A 18 1.11 1.87 8.51
CA MET A 18 1.61 2.19 9.83
C MET A 18 0.42 2.47 10.75
N PHE A 19 0.55 2.16 12.03
CA PHE A 19 -0.45 2.43 13.05
C PHE A 19 -0.06 3.64 13.88
N MET A 20 -0.93 4.66 13.92
CA MET A 20 -0.69 5.87 14.73
C MET A 20 -0.61 5.61 16.23
N ILE A 21 -1.14 4.47 16.71
CA ILE A 21 -1.07 4.08 18.12
C ILE A 21 0.34 3.66 18.56
N LEU A 22 1.22 3.34 17.60
CA LEU A 22 2.60 2.96 17.87
C LEU A 22 3.51 4.18 17.68
N PRO A 23 4.15 4.70 18.74
CA PRO A 23 4.91 5.96 18.67
C PRO A 23 5.96 6.00 17.56
N GLU A 24 6.67 4.90 17.33
CA GLU A 24 7.73 4.82 16.32
C GLU A 24 7.15 4.92 14.90
N GLN A 25 5.97 4.35 14.68
CA GLN A 25 5.28 4.38 13.39
C GLN A 25 4.60 5.74 13.16
N GLU A 26 4.04 6.34 14.21
CA GLU A 26 3.51 7.70 14.17
C GLU A 26 4.61 8.74 13.88
N ALA A 27 5.79 8.58 14.48
CA ALA A 27 6.94 9.42 14.19
C ALA A 27 7.39 9.29 12.73
N ALA A 28 7.43 8.07 12.17
CA ALA A 28 7.77 7.84 10.77
C ALA A 28 6.80 8.56 9.82
N LEU A 29 5.50 8.58 10.14
CA LEU A 29 4.46 9.33 9.40
C LEU A 29 4.66 10.86 9.43
N ARG A 30 5.58 11.41 10.21
CA ARG A 30 5.88 12.85 10.24
C ARG A 30 7.12 13.24 9.44
N THR A 31 7.79 12.26 8.84
CA THR A 31 9.04 12.48 8.12
C THR A 31 8.88 12.24 6.62
N ARG A 32 9.61 13.01 5.81
CA ARG A 32 9.66 12.79 4.35
C ARG A 32 10.25 11.42 4.01
N GLU A 33 11.22 10.96 4.79
CA GLU A 33 11.84 9.65 4.61
C GLU A 33 10.82 8.52 4.82
N GLY A 34 10.06 8.55 5.92
CA GLY A 34 9.02 7.56 6.19
C GLY A 34 7.94 7.55 5.10
N HIS A 35 7.53 8.72 4.61
CA HIS A 35 6.60 8.82 3.47
C HIS A 35 7.18 8.21 2.20
N HIS A 36 8.46 8.49 1.91
CA HIS A 36 9.14 7.98 0.73
C HIS A 36 9.26 6.46 0.77
N LEU A 37 9.72 5.90 1.88
CA LEU A 37 9.87 4.45 2.06
C LEU A 37 8.53 3.73 1.95
N TYR A 38 7.47 4.28 2.55
CA TYR A 38 6.13 3.73 2.40
C TYR A 38 5.66 3.75 0.94
N ALA A 39 5.78 4.90 0.26
CA ALA A 39 5.40 5.03 -1.14
C ALA A 39 6.19 4.09 -2.05
N LEU A 40 7.49 3.91 -1.80
CA LEU A 40 8.35 2.99 -2.53
C LEU A 40 7.88 1.53 -2.37
N GLY A 41 7.50 1.12 -1.17
CA GLY A 41 6.93 -0.20 -0.91
C GLY A 41 5.65 -0.45 -1.71
N ILE A 42 4.73 0.51 -1.71
CA ILE A 42 3.49 0.44 -2.50
C ILE A 42 3.81 0.37 -4.00
N TYR A 43 4.70 1.24 -4.49
CA TYR A 43 5.11 1.28 -5.89
C TYR A 43 5.67 -0.07 -6.36
N GLU A 44 6.61 -0.65 -5.62
CA GLU A 44 7.22 -1.93 -5.99
C GLU A 44 6.20 -3.08 -5.97
N GLY A 45 5.29 -3.08 -4.99
CA GLY A 45 4.20 -4.05 -4.90
C GLY A 45 3.27 -3.99 -6.12
N VAL A 46 2.79 -2.80 -6.48
CA VAL A 46 1.93 -2.59 -7.65
C VAL A 46 2.67 -2.95 -8.94
N ARG A 47 3.92 -2.52 -9.08
CA ARG A 47 4.75 -2.83 -10.26
C ARG A 47 4.92 -4.32 -10.46
N ARG A 48 5.16 -5.07 -9.38
CA ARG A 48 5.23 -6.53 -9.42
C ARG A 48 3.89 -7.15 -9.78
N PHE A 49 2.81 -6.73 -9.13
CA PHE A 49 1.46 -7.24 -9.41
C PHE A 49 1.10 -7.10 -10.89
N LEU A 50 1.28 -5.91 -11.47
CA LEU A 50 0.96 -5.65 -12.87
C LEU A 50 1.81 -6.50 -13.82
N ARG A 51 3.10 -6.68 -13.52
CA ARG A 51 4.01 -7.54 -14.30
C ARG A 51 3.57 -9.00 -14.27
N ASP A 52 3.20 -9.50 -13.09
CA ASP A 52 2.74 -10.87 -12.93
C ASP A 52 1.39 -11.08 -13.63
N ARG A 53 0.52 -10.07 -13.66
CA ARG A 53 -0.75 -10.10 -14.39
C ARG A 53 -0.53 -10.13 -15.90
N ALA A 54 0.33 -9.27 -16.42
CA ALA A 54 0.64 -9.20 -17.85
C ALA A 54 1.31 -10.47 -18.41
N ARG A 55 1.92 -11.30 -17.55
CA ARG A 55 2.51 -12.60 -17.93
C ARG A 55 1.51 -13.76 -17.92
N ARG A 56 0.37 -13.59 -17.26
CA ARG A 56 -0.67 -14.62 -17.10
C ARG A 56 -1.80 -14.48 -18.12
N GLU A 57 -1.82 -13.38 -18.86
CA GLU A 57 -2.62 -13.18 -20.07
C GLU A 57 -1.83 -13.68 -21.29
#